data_AF-A0A9X3E171-F1
#
_entry.id   AF-A0A9X3E171-F1
#
_cell.length_a   1.000
_cell.length_b   1.000
_cell.length_c   1.000
_cell.angle_alpha   90.00
_cell.angle_beta   90.00
_cell.angle_gamma   90.00
#
_symmetry.space_group_name_H-M   'P 1'
#
loop_
_entity.id
_entity.type
_entity.pdbx_description
1 polymer ?
#
loop_
_entity_poly.entity_id
_entity_poly.type
_entity_poly.pdbx_seq_one_letter_code
_entity_poly.pdbx_strand_id
1 'polypeptide(L)' 'MAQMLVRNIEDDVAARFKQRARSEGKSTEQALRDLVADYARDRKAEALARLQELRARMEPAMPDPTPWIREDRDGDHGRR' A
#
# COMPACT_ATOMS: atom_id res chain seq x y z
N MET A 1 -15.13 5.44 -18.20
CA MET A 1 -14.88 3.98 -18.36
C MET A 1 -13.76 3.82 -19.37
N ALA A 2 -12.74 3.03 -19.03
CA ALA A 2 -11.65 2.70 -19.95
C ALA A 2 -11.83 1.26 -20.47
N GLN A 3 -11.37 0.98 -21.68
CA GLN A 3 -11.42 -0.34 -22.30
C GLN A 3 -10.00 -0.82 -22.59
N MET A 4 -9.72 -2.11 -22.35
CA MET A 4 -8.45 -2.75 -22.64
C MET A 4 -8.71 -4.05 -23.39
N LEU A 5 -7.95 -4.29 -24.47
CA LEU A 5 -8.00 -5.53 -25.24
C LEU A 5 -6.68 -6.27 -25.06
N VAL A 6 -6.74 -7.46 -24.47
CA VAL A 6 -5.59 -8.37 -24.35
C VAL A 6 -5.70 -9.43 -25.44
N ARG A 7 -4.71 -9.50 -26.33
CA ARG A 7 -4.67 -10.44 -27.47
C ARG A 7 -3.63 -11.53 -27.21
N ASN A 8 -3.69 -12.61 -28.00
CA ASN A 8 -2.74 -13.71 -27.99
C ASN A 8 -2.61 -14.38 -26.62
N ILE A 9 -3.73 -14.59 -25.94
CA ILE A 9 -3.79 -15.46 -24.76
C ILE A 9 -4.03 -16.87 -25.25
N GLU A 10 -3.22 -17.82 -24.81
CA GLU A 10 -3.42 -19.24 -25.09
C GLU A 10 -4.81 -19.70 -24.62
N ASP A 11 -5.49 -20.49 -25.45
CA ASP A 11 -6.89 -20.88 -25.22
C ASP A 11 -7.06 -21.65 -23.90
N ASP A 12 -6.07 -22.45 -23.51
CA ASP A 12 -6.06 -23.19 -22.25
C ASP A 12 -6.00 -22.26 -21.04
N VAL A 13 -5.18 -21.20 -21.10
CA VAL A 13 -5.07 -20.17 -20.06
C VAL A 13 -6.39 -19.43 -19.93
N ALA A 14 -6.99 -19.02 -21.05
CA ALA A 14 -8.29 -18.36 -21.05
C ALA A 14 -9.40 -19.25 -20.48
N ALA A 15 -9.40 -20.55 -20.81
CA ALA A 15 -10.37 -21.51 -20.29
C ALA A 15 -10.21 -21.71 -18.77
N ARG A 16 -8.98 -21.91 -18.28
CA ARG A 16 -8.67 -22.05 -16.85
C ARG A 16 -9.06 -20.82 -16.06
N PHE A 17 -8.80 -19.62 -16.59
CA PHE A 17 -9.20 -18.37 -15.96
C PHE A 17 -10.73 -18.25 -15.83
N LYS A 18 -11.48 -18.54 -16.90
CA LYS A 18 -12.96 -18.56 -16.87
C LYS A 18 -13.49 -19.57 -15.87
N GLN A 19 -12.90 -20.78 -15.80
CA GLN A 19 -13.31 -21.81 -14.86
C GLN A 19 -13.10 -21.36 -13.42
N ARG A 20 -11.95 -20.75 -13.12
CA ARG A 20 -11.65 -20.20 -11.80
C ARG A 20 -12.61 -19.09 -11.41
N ALA A 21 -12.87 -18.13 -12.30
CA ALA A 21 -13.84 -17.06 -12.05
C ALA A 21 -15.23 -17.62 -11.70
N ARG A 22 -15.69 -18.64 -12.44
CA ARG A 22 -16.95 -19.34 -12.15
C ARG A 22 -16.95 -20.04 -10.79
N SER A 23 -15.85 -20.72 -10.41
CA SER A 23 -15.76 -21.35 -9.08
C SER A 23 -15.79 -20.36 -7.93
N GLU A 24 -15.36 -19.11 -8.18
CA GLU A 24 -15.45 -18.01 -7.22
C GLU A 24 -16.80 -17.25 -7.29
N GLY A 25 -17.76 -17.73 -8.11
CA GLY A 25 -19.07 -17.10 -8.30
C GLY A 25 -19.03 -15.77 -9.04
N LYS A 26 -17.95 -15.47 -9.76
CA LYS A 26 -17.72 -14.21 -10.47
C LYS A 26 -17.85 -14.38 -11.98
N SER A 27 -18.23 -13.31 -12.68
CA SER A 27 -18.03 -13.24 -14.13
C SER A 27 -16.54 -13.12 -14.44
N THR A 28 -16.12 -13.61 -15.60
CA THR A 28 -14.73 -13.49 -16.07
C THR A 28 -14.27 -12.03 -16.12
N GLU A 29 -15.15 -11.12 -16.52
CA GLU A 29 -14.88 -9.69 -16.54
C GLU A 29 -14.67 -9.14 -15.13
N GLN A 30 -15.53 -9.50 -14.17
CA GLN A 30 -15.37 -9.05 -12.78
C GLN A 30 -14.07 -9.56 -12.17
N ALA A 31 -13.72 -10.83 -12.40
CA ALA A 31 -12.46 -11.39 -11.93
C ALA A 31 -11.25 -10.67 -12.54
N LEU A 32 -11.29 -10.33 -13.84
CA LEU A 32 -10.22 -9.57 -14.49
C LEU A 32 -10.14 -8.14 -13.96
N ARG A 33 -11.28 -7.49 -13.72
CA ARG A 33 -11.35 -6.15 -13.15
C ARG A 33 -10.74 -6.11 -11.75
N ASP A 34 -11.09 -7.08 -10.91
CA ASP A 34 -10.51 -7.22 -9.57
C ASP A 34 -8.99 -7.41 -9.64
N LEU A 35 -8.52 -8.24 -10.56
CA LEU A 35 -7.08 -8.50 -10.76
C LEU A 35 -6.33 -7.26 -11.24
N VAL A 36 -6.86 -6.54 -12.21
CA VAL A 36 -6.25 -5.28 -12.70
C VAL A 36 -6.25 -4.23 -11.61
N ALA A 37 -7.34 -4.12 -10.84
CA ALA A 37 -7.42 -3.17 -9.72
C ALA A 37 -6.40 -3.51 -8.62
N ASP A 38 -6.26 -4.78 -8.27
CA ASP A 38 -5.27 -5.24 -7.28
C ASP A 38 -3.83 -5.03 -7.76
N TYR A 39 -3.56 -5.33 -9.03
CA TYR A 39 -2.25 -5.12 -9.65
C TYR A 39 -1.87 -3.63 -9.71
N ALA A 40 -2.85 -2.76 -9.92
CA ALA A 40 -2.65 -1.31 -9.97
C ALA A 40 -2.57 -0.65 -8.57
N ARG A 41 -2.77 -1.40 -7.46
CA ARG A 41 -2.67 -0.80 -6.12
C ARG A 41 -1.25 -0.34 -5.82
N ASP A 42 -1.11 0.94 -5.48
CA ASP A 42 0.13 1.47 -4.92
C ASP A 42 0.22 1.13 -3.44
N ARG A 43 0.69 -0.09 -3.16
CA ARG A 43 0.86 -0.62 -1.81
C ARG A 43 1.73 0.27 -0.92
N LYS A 44 2.68 1.00 -1.51
CA LYS A 44 3.58 1.90 -0.76
C LYS A 44 2.84 3.16 -0.34
N ALA A 45 2.07 3.77 -1.24
CA ALA A 45 1.24 4.92 -0.92
C ALA A 45 0.16 4.54 0.11
N GLU A 46 -0.49 3.39 -0.03
CA GLU A 46 -1.46 2.87 0.93
C GLU A 46 -0.85 2.67 2.33
N ALA A 47 0.34 2.07 2.40
CA ALA A 47 1.05 1.89 3.67
C ALA A 47 1.42 3.23 4.32
N LEU A 48 1.90 4.19 3.52
CA LEU A 48 2.26 5.52 4.02
C LEU A 48 1.05 6.28 4.55
N ALA A 49 -0.07 6.26 3.83
CA ALA A 49 -1.32 6.87 4.28
C ALA A 49 -1.79 6.26 5.61
N ARG A 50 -1.73 4.92 5.74
CA ARG A 50 -2.09 4.25 6.99
C ARG A 50 -1.17 4.61 8.16
N LEU A 51 0.13 4.78 7.91
CA LEU A 51 1.08 5.25 8.91
C LEU A 51 0.78 6.70 9.34
N GLN A 52 0.39 7.56 8.41
CA GLN A 52 -0.01 8.94 8.70
C GLN A 52 -1.29 8.99 9.55
N GLU A 53 -2.30 8.19 9.21
CA GLU A 53 -3.53 8.07 10.01
C GLU A 53 -3.25 7.57 11.43
N LEU A 54 -2.41 6.54 11.56
CA LEU A 54 -1.97 6.04 12.87
C LEU A 54 -1.26 7.13 13.65
N ARG A 55 -0.31 7.84 13.02
CA ARG A 55 0.41 8.95 13.65
C ARG A 55 -0.52 10.07 14.09
N ALA A 56 -1.55 10.40 13.31
CA ALA A 56 -2.53 11.44 13.66
C ALA A 56 -3.41 11.04 14.86
N ARG A 57 -3.68 9.74 15.02
CA ARG A 57 -4.48 9.21 16.13
C ARG A 57 -3.67 8.97 17.40
N MET A 58 -2.36 8.76 17.27
CA MET A 58 -1.48 8.53 18.42
C MET A 58 -1.09 9.86 19.05
N GLU A 59 -1.31 9.98 20.35
CA GLU A 59 -0.72 11.08 21.12
C GLU A 59 0.80 10.88 21.23
N PRO A 60 1.62 11.93 21.18
CA PRO A 60 3.07 11.79 21.28
C PRO A 60 3.43 11.04 22.56
N ALA A 61 4.09 9.89 22.44
CA ALA A 61 4.45 9.05 23.58
C ALA A 61 5.41 9.75 24.56
N MET A 62 6.11 10.79 24.08
CA MET A 62 7.02 11.63 24.85
C MET A 62 6.92 13.08 24.36
N PRO A 63 7.19 14.08 25.21
CA PRO A 63 7.42 15.45 24.78
C PRO A 63 8.51 15.51 23.71
N ASP A 64 8.48 16.53 22.85
CA ASP A 64 9.55 16.76 21.86
C ASP A 64 10.91 16.78 22.58
N PRO A 65 11.80 15.80 22.31
CA PRO A 65 13.10 15.72 22.97
C PRO A 65 14.12 16.68 22.36
N THR A 66 13.78 17.37 21.26
CA THR A 66 14.67 18.28 20.54
C THR A 66 15.31 19.35 21.44
N PRO A 67 14.61 19.96 22.43
CA PRO A 67 15.22 20.90 23.36
C PRO A 67 16.33 20.27 24.20
N TRP A 68 16.13 19.06 24.75
CA TRP A 68 17.14 18.35 25.54
C TRP A 68 18.34 17.93 24.70
N ILE A 69 18.11 17.49 23.47
CA ILE A 69 19.18 17.15 22.53
C ILE A 69 20.01 18.40 22.17
N ARG A 70 19.36 19.56 21.99
CA ARG A 70 20.07 20.82 21.75
C ARG A 70 20.85 21.28 22.98
N GLU A 71 20.25 21.16 24.16
CA GLU A 71 20.92 21.47 25.43
C GLU A 71 22.17 20.61 25.65
N ASP A 72 22.09 19.29 25.40
CA ASP A 72 23.24 18.37 25.52
C ASP A 72 24.31 18.61 24.44
N ARG A 73 23.90 18.97 23.22
CA ARG A 73 24.85 19.27 22.12
C ARG A 73 25.54 20.63 22.29
N ASP A 74 24.78 21.65 22.68
CA ASP A 74 25.23 23.04 22.77
C ASP A 74 25.76 23.37 24.18
N GLY A 75 25.50 22.50 25.15
CA GLY A 75 26.09 22.51 26.48
C GLY A 75 27.55 22.09 26.45
N ASP A 76 28.42 22.91 27.03
CA ASP A 76 29.86 22.66 27.17
C ASP A 76 30.13 21.55 28.21
N HIS A 77 29.67 20.31 27.95
CA HIS A 77 29.95 19.14 28.77
C HIS A 77 31.43 18.70 28.71
N GLY A 78 32.27 19.41 27.94
CA GLY A 78 33.68 19.10 27.69
C GLY A 78 34.70 19.99 28.40
N ARG A 79 34.30 20.96 29.23
CA ARG A 79 35.23 21.79 30.00
C ARG A 79 35.01 21.70 31.51
N ARG A 80 35.66 20.72 32.13
CA ARG A 80 36.07 20.73 33.54
C ARG A 80 37.49 20.24 33.66
#